data_AF-A0AAW1FKA5-F1
#
_entry.id   AF-A0AAW1FKA5-F1
#
_cell.length_a   1.000
_cell.length_b   1.000
_cell.length_c   1.000
_cell.angle_alpha   90.00
_cell.angle_beta   90.00
_cell.angle_gamma   90.00
#
_symmetry.space_group_name_H-M   'P 1'
#
loop_
_entity.id
_entity.type
_entity.pdbx_description
1 polymer ?
#
loop_
_entity_poly.entity_id
_entity_poly.type
_entity_poly.pdbx_seq_one_letter_code
_entity_poly.pdbx_strand_id
1 'polypeptide(L)'
;MGKNNKNKTNEPGEQAGESGQRPSDKKLKQRDGKPKKAKPDHMEHIPFKLREIMKSKERMKTGSLKTKKLKEAISPKGKPEDSEIGDIPVPHFKRRKAESVKAYLRRMDNETKHVLFLTKNQVDRKPELDDDKQEGTADKGKSEKKKEYDQLRLVKLHQKKLNRQLAQMEKDMFVDDVPFGEVSMAPPCLSAKPRKAPVKPKKELLLNSLLGHTVVSTTKPSMARRRIMEEERVRVVEAYRLLKKQKQKEYESRTANLEKLKNPK
;
A
#
# COMPACT_ATOMS: atom_id res chain seq x y z
N MET A 1 13.02 10.64 52.96
CA MET A 1 13.63 11.79 53.66
C MET A 1 15.14 11.69 53.49
N GLY A 2 15.77 12.60 52.75
CA GLY A 2 17.22 12.58 52.51
C GLY A 2 17.66 13.88 51.87
N LYS A 3 18.43 14.69 52.59
CA LYS A 3 18.88 16.03 52.18
C LYS A 3 20.41 16.09 52.21
N ASN A 4 20.97 16.82 51.24
CA ASN A 4 22.32 17.43 51.25
C ASN A 4 23.49 16.43 51.12
N ASN A 5 24.55 16.71 50.36
CA ASN A 5 25.45 17.85 50.59
C ASN A 5 25.99 18.54 49.33
N LYS A 6 26.42 19.79 49.54
CA LYS A 6 27.18 20.63 48.61
C LYS A 6 28.67 20.46 48.92
N ASN A 7 29.55 20.60 47.92
CA ASN A 7 30.90 21.12 48.12
C ASN A 7 31.16 22.25 47.11
N LYS A 8 31.74 23.36 47.58
CA LYS A 8 32.30 24.46 46.79
C LYS A 8 33.82 24.46 46.98
N THR A 9 34.58 24.91 45.99
CA THR A 9 35.95 25.41 46.23
C THR A 9 36.34 26.56 45.30
N ASN A 10 37.10 27.50 45.85
CA ASN A 10 37.48 28.84 45.36
C ASN A 10 38.98 28.90 44.96
N GLU A 11 39.50 29.79 44.08
CA GLU A 11 38.86 30.76 43.16
C GLU A 11 39.69 30.97 41.85
N PRO A 12 40.84 31.70 41.79
CA PRO A 12 41.00 32.62 40.65
C PRO A 12 42.36 32.68 39.91
N GLY A 13 42.34 33.43 38.80
CA GLY A 13 43.48 33.94 38.01
C GLY A 13 43.02 34.30 36.59
N GLU A 14 42.57 35.53 36.32
CA GLU A 14 43.35 36.64 35.70
C GLU A 14 43.97 36.27 34.32
N GLN A 15 43.79 37.00 33.20
CA GLN A 15 43.35 38.40 32.96
C GLN A 15 42.61 38.59 31.60
N ALA A 16 41.92 39.75 31.49
CA ALA A 16 41.68 40.59 30.29
C ALA A 16 41.08 40.04 28.97
N GLY A 17 40.04 40.72 28.46
CA GLY A 17 39.48 40.55 27.11
C GLY A 17 38.12 41.25 26.95
N GLU A 18 38.10 42.42 26.30
CA GLU A 18 36.99 43.38 26.40
C GLU A 18 35.75 43.14 25.51
N SER A 19 34.65 43.77 25.95
CA SER A 19 33.54 44.30 25.14
C SER A 19 32.55 43.31 24.51
N GLY A 20 31.32 43.36 25.03
CA GLY A 20 30.14 42.81 24.35
C GLY A 20 29.37 43.89 23.60
N GLN A 21 28.85 43.58 22.41
CA GLN A 21 27.79 44.36 21.77
C GLN A 21 26.71 43.44 21.16
N ARG A 22 25.45 43.72 21.50
CA ARG A 22 24.29 43.14 20.82
C ARG A 22 24.00 43.96 19.55
N PRO A 23 23.81 43.36 18.36
CA PRO A 23 23.29 44.08 17.22
C PRO A 23 21.76 44.23 17.31
N SER A 24 21.31 45.48 17.40
CA SER A 24 19.92 45.91 17.38
C SER A 24 19.21 45.69 16.03
N ASP A 25 17.88 45.57 16.06
CA ASP A 25 17.01 45.56 14.89
C ASP A 25 17.33 46.65 13.85
N LYS A 26 17.65 46.25 12.62
CA LYS A 26 17.69 47.15 11.46
C LYS A 26 16.73 46.65 10.37
N LYS A 27 15.57 47.29 10.29
CA LYS A 27 14.67 47.19 9.14
C LYS A 27 15.39 47.73 7.89
N LEU A 28 15.80 46.86 6.98
CA LEU A 28 16.21 47.24 5.63
C LEU A 28 15.06 47.03 4.66
N LYS A 29 14.74 48.08 3.89
CA LYS A 29 13.70 48.03 2.86
C LYS A 29 14.14 47.09 1.74
N GLN A 30 13.32 46.11 1.38
CA GLN A 30 13.50 45.41 0.11
C GLN A 30 13.00 46.29 -1.03
N ARG A 31 13.85 46.42 -2.05
CA ARG A 31 13.57 47.08 -3.33
C ARG A 31 13.59 45.98 -4.39
N ASP A 32 12.69 46.07 -5.36
CA ASP A 32 12.37 44.96 -6.26
C ASP A 32 13.56 44.43 -7.07
N GLY A 33 13.73 43.11 -7.08
CA GLY A 33 14.80 42.42 -7.80
C GLY A 33 14.39 40.98 -8.16
N LYS A 34 14.49 40.64 -9.45
CA LYS A 34 14.03 39.37 -10.06
C LYS A 34 14.40 38.11 -9.25
N PRO A 35 13.54 37.07 -9.24
CA PRO A 35 13.87 35.81 -8.61
C PRO A 35 15.10 35.18 -9.27
N LYS A 36 16.14 34.90 -8.46
CA LYS A 36 17.28 34.10 -8.91
C LYS A 36 16.75 32.74 -9.36
N LYS A 37 17.13 32.31 -10.58
CA LYS A 37 16.75 30.99 -11.12
C LYS A 37 17.05 29.92 -10.08
N ALA A 38 16.04 29.11 -9.74
CA ALA A 38 16.21 28.02 -8.80
C ALA A 38 17.35 27.12 -9.28
N LYS A 39 18.29 26.79 -8.39
CA LYS A 39 19.34 25.82 -8.69
C LYS A 39 18.68 24.47 -9.04
N PRO A 40 19.29 23.65 -9.91
CA PRO A 40 18.79 22.30 -10.14
C PRO A 40 18.65 21.58 -8.79
N ASP A 41 17.46 21.07 -8.51
CA ASP A 41 17.12 20.57 -7.19
C ASP A 41 17.96 19.32 -6.89
N HIS A 42 19.02 19.48 -6.09
CA HIS A 42 19.94 18.40 -5.75
C HIS A 42 19.21 17.20 -5.13
N MET A 43 18.01 17.42 -4.57
CA MET A 43 17.08 16.39 -4.14
C MET A 43 16.78 15.34 -5.21
N GLU A 44 16.76 15.68 -6.51
CA GLU A 44 16.42 14.74 -7.58
C GLU A 44 17.43 13.60 -7.76
N HIS A 45 18.69 13.83 -7.38
CA HIS A 45 19.76 12.82 -7.41
C HIS A 45 19.84 12.03 -6.10
N ILE A 46 19.17 12.49 -5.03
CA ILE A 46 19.10 11.79 -3.74
C ILE A 46 18.08 10.64 -3.84
N PRO A 47 18.41 9.41 -3.38
CA PRO A 47 17.49 8.28 -3.35
C PRO A 47 16.15 8.62 -2.69
N PHE A 48 15.04 8.19 -3.29
CA PHE A 48 13.67 8.57 -2.92
C PHE A 48 13.40 8.54 -1.40
N LYS A 49 13.79 7.45 -0.73
CA LYS A 49 13.55 7.27 0.70
C LYS A 49 14.31 8.27 1.57
N LEU A 50 15.53 8.68 1.17
CA LEU A 50 16.30 9.70 1.87
C LEU A 50 15.74 11.11 1.58
N ARG A 51 15.33 11.37 0.34
CA ARG A 51 14.62 12.60 -0.08
C ARG A 51 13.33 12.82 0.73
N GLU A 52 12.56 11.76 0.95
CA GLU A 52 11.33 11.77 1.75
C GLU A 52 11.60 12.05 3.23
N ILE A 53 12.60 11.38 3.82
CA ILE A 53 13.04 11.62 5.21
C ILE A 53 13.53 13.06 5.40
N MET A 54 14.31 13.60 4.46
CA MET A 54 14.77 15.00 4.50
C MET A 54 13.60 15.98 4.44
N LYS A 55 12.68 15.82 3.49
CA LYS A 55 11.46 16.66 3.38
C LYS A 55 10.56 16.54 4.61
N SER A 56 10.45 15.37 5.23
CA SER A 56 9.74 15.17 6.50
C SER A 56 10.42 15.91 7.65
N LYS A 57 11.75 15.78 7.79
CA LYS A 57 12.56 16.46 8.81
C LYS A 57 12.52 17.99 8.64
N GLU A 58 12.47 18.48 7.41
CA GLU A 58 12.27 19.90 7.09
C GLU A 58 10.89 20.39 7.55
N ARG A 59 9.80 19.67 7.24
CA ARG A 59 8.44 19.98 7.72
C ARG A 59 8.33 20.00 9.24
N MET A 60 9.04 19.10 9.93
CA MET A 60 9.11 19.08 11.38
C MET A 60 9.92 20.27 11.94
N LYS A 61 11.02 20.67 11.27
CA LYS A 61 11.85 21.82 11.67
C LYS A 61 11.20 23.18 11.41
N THR A 62 10.49 23.35 10.30
CA THR A 62 9.82 24.61 9.95
C THR A 62 8.48 24.79 10.67
N GLY A 63 8.05 23.76 11.42
CA GLY A 63 6.73 23.67 12.01
C GLY A 63 5.64 23.50 10.95
N SER A 64 4.44 23.11 11.39
CA SER A 64 3.26 23.12 10.52
C SER A 64 2.78 24.56 10.29
N LEU A 65 3.53 25.30 9.46
CA LEU A 65 3.03 26.50 8.79
C LEU A 65 1.83 26.08 7.95
N LYS A 66 0.65 26.15 8.57
CA LYS A 66 -0.65 25.97 7.93
C LYS A 66 -0.59 26.70 6.60
N THR A 67 -0.70 25.95 5.50
CA THR A 67 -0.79 26.56 4.17
C THR A 67 -1.91 27.58 4.25
N LYS A 68 -1.54 28.86 4.15
CA LYS A 68 -2.51 29.95 4.22
C LYS A 68 -3.47 29.71 3.08
N LYS A 69 -4.67 29.19 3.38
CA LYS A 69 -5.76 29.16 2.42
C LYS A 69 -5.88 30.58 1.90
N LEU A 70 -5.51 30.79 0.63
CA LEU A 70 -5.88 32.00 -0.07
C LEU A 70 -7.40 32.09 0.09
N LYS A 71 -7.86 33.24 0.59
CA LYS A 71 -9.25 33.40 1.02
C LYS A 71 -10.16 32.96 -0.12
N GLU A 72 -11.03 31.99 0.16
CA GLU A 72 -12.29 31.80 -0.54
C GLU A 72 -13.14 33.05 -0.25
N ALA A 73 -12.79 34.14 -0.92
CA ALA A 73 -13.58 35.35 -0.96
C ALA A 73 -14.71 35.09 -1.96
N ILE A 74 -15.95 35.36 -1.53
CA ILE A 74 -17.20 35.11 -2.27
C ILE A 74 -17.67 33.64 -2.18
N SER A 75 -17.94 33.19 -0.94
CA SER A 75 -19.22 32.50 -0.71
C SER A 75 -20.29 33.56 -0.43
N PRO A 76 -21.48 33.51 -1.05
CA PRO A 76 -22.57 34.39 -0.68
C PRO A 76 -23.13 33.95 0.68
N LYS A 77 -23.16 34.86 1.67
CA LYS A 77 -23.94 34.68 2.89
C LYS A 77 -25.44 34.79 2.56
N GLY A 78 -26.02 33.70 2.08
CA GLY A 78 -27.45 33.41 2.19
C GLY A 78 -27.70 32.49 3.38
N LYS A 79 -28.88 32.61 4.03
CA LYS A 79 -29.33 31.59 4.98
C LYS A 79 -29.69 30.31 4.19
N PRO A 80 -29.41 29.11 4.71
CA PRO A 80 -30.04 27.90 4.19
C PRO A 80 -31.46 27.81 4.77
N GLU A 81 -32.45 28.18 3.96
CA GLU A 81 -33.79 27.60 4.09
C GLU A 81 -33.86 26.44 3.09
N ASP A 82 -34.03 25.24 3.64
CA ASP A 82 -34.63 24.05 3.02
C ASP A 82 -34.19 23.70 1.59
N SER A 83 -32.88 23.86 1.32
CA SER A 83 -32.25 23.22 0.16
C SER A 83 -31.75 21.84 0.57
N GLU A 84 -32.33 20.78 -0.02
CA GLU A 84 -31.81 19.43 0.14
C GLU A 84 -30.35 19.34 -0.28
N ILE A 85 -29.60 18.39 0.30
CA ILE A 85 -28.12 18.37 0.31
C ILE A 85 -27.46 18.27 -1.10
N GLY A 86 -28.25 18.08 -2.16
CA GLY A 86 -27.80 18.09 -3.57
C GLY A 86 -28.33 19.22 -4.47
N ASP A 87 -29.18 20.12 -3.96
CA ASP A 87 -29.87 21.13 -4.79
C ASP A 87 -29.00 22.37 -5.09
N ILE A 88 -29.13 22.87 -6.33
CA ILE A 88 -28.44 24.09 -6.75
C ILE A 88 -29.24 25.29 -6.25
N PRO A 89 -28.65 26.19 -5.44
CA PRO A 89 -29.35 27.36 -4.95
C PRO A 89 -29.68 28.31 -6.12
N VAL A 90 -30.97 28.59 -6.31
CA VAL A 90 -31.45 29.48 -7.38
C VAL A 90 -31.18 30.95 -7.01
N PRO A 91 -30.34 31.69 -7.75
CA PRO A 91 -30.02 33.07 -7.39
C PRO A 91 -31.18 34.03 -7.70
N HIS A 92 -31.58 34.85 -6.72
CA HIS A 92 -32.59 35.89 -6.95
C HIS A 92 -31.98 37.14 -7.60
N PHE A 93 -32.14 37.24 -8.92
CA PHE A 93 -31.66 38.37 -9.72
C PHE A 93 -32.48 39.65 -9.49
N LYS A 94 -32.12 40.41 -8.46
CA LYS A 94 -32.60 41.79 -8.22
C LYS A 94 -31.41 42.76 -8.14
N ARG A 95 -31.53 43.93 -8.77
CA ARG A 95 -30.50 44.99 -8.72
C ARG A 95 -30.42 45.58 -7.32
N ARG A 96 -29.22 45.73 -6.76
CA ARG A 96 -29.03 46.31 -5.42
C ARG A 96 -29.17 47.84 -5.44
N LYS A 97 -29.54 48.44 -4.30
CA LYS A 97 -29.84 49.90 -4.21
C LYS A 97 -28.70 50.81 -4.70
N ALA A 98 -27.43 50.44 -4.46
CA ALA A 98 -26.24 51.20 -4.84
C ALA A 98 -25.48 50.61 -6.05
N GLU A 99 -26.13 49.79 -6.87
CA GLU A 99 -25.49 49.04 -7.96
C GLU A 99 -25.78 49.64 -9.34
N SER A 100 -24.72 49.86 -10.12
CA SER A 100 -24.85 50.27 -11.52
C SER A 100 -25.35 49.13 -12.42
N VAL A 101 -26.06 49.47 -13.50
CA VAL A 101 -26.59 48.49 -14.47
C VAL A 101 -25.51 47.53 -14.98
N LYS A 102 -24.32 48.04 -15.27
CA LYS A 102 -23.17 47.24 -15.76
C LYS A 102 -22.62 46.27 -14.70
N ALA A 103 -22.67 46.64 -13.42
CA ALA A 103 -22.27 45.75 -12.32
C ALA A 103 -23.33 44.66 -12.08
N TYR A 104 -24.62 45.01 -12.15
CA TYR A 104 -25.73 44.07 -12.07
C TYR A 104 -25.65 42.98 -13.15
N LEU A 105 -25.52 43.38 -14.42
CA LEU A 105 -25.39 42.43 -15.54
C LEU A 105 -24.19 41.50 -15.36
N ARG A 106 -23.03 42.03 -14.91
CA ARG A 106 -21.85 41.19 -14.63
C ARG A 106 -22.06 40.21 -13.48
N ARG A 107 -22.79 40.57 -12.41
CA ARG A 107 -23.14 39.61 -11.36
C ARG A 107 -24.06 38.53 -11.91
N MET A 108 -25.12 38.93 -12.62
CA MET A 108 -26.08 38.05 -13.24
C MET A 108 -25.40 37.05 -14.19
N ASP A 109 -24.55 37.51 -15.11
CA ASP A 109 -23.79 36.65 -16.03
C ASP A 109 -22.91 35.62 -15.31
N ASN A 110 -22.26 36.02 -14.21
CA ASN A 110 -21.37 35.15 -13.46
C ASN A 110 -22.15 34.10 -12.66
N GLU A 111 -23.24 34.50 -12.00
CA GLU A 111 -24.14 33.61 -11.26
C GLU A 111 -24.84 32.62 -12.20
N THR A 112 -25.33 33.07 -13.37
CA THR A 112 -25.90 32.20 -14.41
C THR A 112 -24.88 31.19 -14.95
N LYS A 113 -23.64 31.61 -15.23
CA LYS A 113 -22.56 30.68 -15.63
C LYS A 113 -22.23 29.66 -14.53
N HIS A 114 -22.29 30.07 -13.27
CA HIS A 114 -22.03 29.20 -12.13
C HIS A 114 -23.15 28.17 -11.92
N VAL A 115 -24.42 28.59 -11.97
CA VAL A 115 -25.58 27.69 -11.94
C VAL A 115 -25.51 26.69 -13.09
N LEU A 116 -25.28 27.16 -14.32
CA LEU A 116 -25.14 26.28 -15.49
C LEU A 116 -23.97 25.29 -15.36
N PHE A 117 -22.86 25.71 -14.75
CA PHE A 117 -21.75 24.81 -14.43
C PHE A 117 -22.18 23.74 -13.42
N LEU A 118 -22.84 24.12 -12.32
CA LEU A 118 -23.32 23.16 -11.32
C LEU A 118 -24.33 22.18 -11.93
N THR A 119 -25.27 22.65 -12.76
CA THR A 119 -26.28 21.80 -13.43
C THR A 119 -25.61 20.76 -14.32
N LYS A 120 -24.58 21.13 -15.08
CA LYS A 120 -23.81 20.20 -15.92
C LYS A 120 -22.98 19.16 -15.15
N ASN A 121 -22.81 19.34 -13.84
CA ASN A 121 -22.11 18.40 -12.96
C ASN A 121 -23.07 17.66 -12.00
N GLN A 122 -24.38 17.93 -12.05
CA GLN A 122 -25.36 17.09 -11.38
C GLN A 122 -25.59 15.79 -12.16
N VAL A 123 -25.95 14.74 -11.45
CA VAL A 123 -26.43 13.49 -12.05
C VAL A 123 -27.88 13.70 -12.50
N ASP A 124 -28.26 13.14 -13.64
CA ASP A 124 -29.64 13.15 -14.13
C ASP A 124 -30.57 12.55 -13.06
N ARG A 125 -31.35 13.41 -12.40
CA ARG A 125 -32.35 12.98 -11.44
C ARG A 125 -33.53 12.37 -12.18
N LYS A 126 -33.92 11.16 -11.75
CA LYS A 126 -35.10 10.45 -12.22
C LYS A 126 -36.12 10.38 -11.06
N PRO A 127 -36.80 11.50 -10.72
CA PRO A 127 -37.74 11.55 -9.60
C PRO A 127 -38.96 10.63 -9.78
N GLU A 128 -39.17 10.10 -10.98
CA GLU A 128 -40.20 9.09 -11.30
C GLU A 128 -39.80 7.65 -10.94
N LEU A 129 -38.60 7.45 -10.38
CA LEU A 129 -38.06 6.13 -10.03
C LEU A 129 -38.02 5.97 -8.49
N ASP A 130 -38.55 4.86 -7.97
CA ASP A 130 -38.59 4.59 -6.51
C ASP A 130 -37.21 4.72 -5.84
N ASP A 131 -37.18 5.23 -4.60
CA ASP A 131 -35.95 5.56 -3.85
C ASP A 131 -34.95 4.38 -3.76
N ASP A 132 -35.46 3.15 -3.62
CA ASP A 132 -34.68 1.90 -3.60
C ASP A 132 -33.78 1.70 -4.85
N LYS A 133 -34.07 2.42 -5.94
CA LYS A 133 -33.30 2.38 -7.20
C LYS A 133 -32.47 3.65 -7.43
N GLN A 134 -32.68 4.73 -6.66
CA GLN A 134 -31.94 5.98 -6.81
C GLN A 134 -30.57 5.96 -6.12
N GLU A 135 -30.41 5.28 -4.97
CA GLU A 135 -29.10 5.20 -4.29
C GLU A 135 -28.06 4.29 -4.99
N GLY A 136 -28.43 3.63 -6.09
CA GLY A 136 -27.69 2.48 -6.65
C GLY A 136 -26.39 2.76 -7.41
N THR A 137 -26.07 4.00 -7.81
CA THR A 137 -24.98 4.28 -8.79
C THR A 137 -24.00 5.39 -8.42
N ALA A 138 -23.86 5.73 -7.14
CA ALA A 138 -22.65 6.40 -6.68
C ALA A 138 -21.49 5.39 -6.63
N ASP A 139 -20.62 5.41 -7.64
CA ASP A 139 -19.52 4.45 -7.86
C ASP A 139 -18.35 4.58 -6.86
N LYS A 140 -18.67 4.50 -5.56
CA LYS A 140 -17.76 4.27 -4.44
C LYS A 140 -17.48 2.77 -4.24
N GLY A 141 -17.82 1.96 -5.24
CA GLY A 141 -17.51 0.54 -5.27
C GLY A 141 -16.00 0.32 -5.18
N LYS A 142 -15.58 -0.66 -4.37
CA LYS A 142 -14.22 -1.20 -4.43
C LYS A 142 -13.90 -1.57 -5.88
N SER A 143 -12.68 -1.29 -6.35
CA SER A 143 -12.24 -1.74 -7.68
C SER A 143 -12.45 -3.26 -7.83
N GLU A 144 -12.72 -3.72 -9.05
CA GLU A 144 -13.03 -5.12 -9.36
C GLU A 144 -11.99 -6.09 -8.75
N LYS A 145 -10.70 -5.81 -8.99
CA LYS A 145 -9.56 -6.51 -8.38
C LYS A 145 -9.57 -6.55 -6.85
N LYS A 146 -10.15 -5.54 -6.18
CA LYS A 146 -10.30 -5.50 -4.72
C LYS A 146 -11.52 -6.31 -4.26
N LYS A 147 -12.60 -6.38 -5.05
CA LYS A 147 -13.73 -7.32 -4.83
C LYS A 147 -13.24 -8.77 -4.94
N GLU A 148 -12.51 -9.12 -6.02
CA GLU A 148 -11.89 -10.43 -6.22
C GLU A 148 -10.95 -10.81 -5.05
N TYR A 149 -10.07 -9.90 -4.63
CA TYR A 149 -9.16 -10.16 -3.51
C TYR A 149 -9.91 -10.45 -2.20
N ASP A 150 -10.97 -9.70 -1.92
CA ASP A 150 -11.79 -9.90 -0.71
C ASP A 150 -12.56 -11.25 -0.77
N GLN A 151 -13.06 -11.64 -1.95
CA GLN A 151 -13.66 -12.97 -2.19
C GLN A 151 -12.63 -14.11 -2.03
N LEU A 152 -11.46 -14.02 -2.67
CA LEU A 152 -10.38 -15.01 -2.56
C LEU A 152 -9.89 -15.17 -1.11
N ARG A 153 -9.85 -14.06 -0.35
CA ARG A 153 -9.52 -14.09 1.08
C ARG A 153 -10.58 -14.85 1.89
N LEU A 154 -11.86 -14.67 1.58
CA LEU A 154 -12.97 -15.38 2.24
C LEU A 154 -12.92 -16.89 1.94
N VAL A 155 -12.76 -17.28 0.68
CA VAL A 155 -12.61 -18.70 0.26
C VAL A 155 -11.43 -19.35 0.97
N LYS A 156 -10.26 -18.69 1.03
CA LYS A 156 -9.08 -19.19 1.75
C LYS A 156 -9.32 -19.35 3.26
N LEU A 157 -10.11 -18.49 3.87
CA LEU A 157 -10.48 -18.61 5.30
C LEU A 157 -11.38 -19.84 5.51
N HIS A 158 -12.39 -20.02 4.67
CA HIS A 158 -13.27 -21.20 4.72
C HIS A 158 -12.48 -22.50 4.52
N GLN A 159 -11.62 -22.58 3.52
CA GLN A 159 -10.75 -23.73 3.28
C GLN A 159 -9.82 -24.00 4.48
N LYS A 160 -9.24 -22.96 5.10
CA LYS A 160 -8.43 -23.13 6.32
C LYS A 160 -9.25 -23.67 7.50
N LYS A 161 -10.53 -23.33 7.62
CA LYS A 161 -11.43 -23.89 8.64
C LYS A 161 -11.68 -25.38 8.40
N LEU A 162 -12.04 -25.76 7.16
CA LEU A 162 -12.22 -27.17 6.78
C LEU A 162 -10.96 -28.00 7.01
N ASN A 163 -9.80 -27.52 6.55
CA ASN A 163 -8.52 -28.21 6.75
C ASN A 163 -8.18 -28.37 8.24
N ARG A 164 -8.54 -27.41 9.10
CA ARG A 164 -8.35 -27.52 10.55
C ARG A 164 -9.30 -28.54 11.18
N GLN A 165 -10.53 -28.67 10.68
CA GLN A 165 -11.46 -29.71 11.11
C GLN A 165 -10.96 -31.10 10.70
N LEU A 166 -10.53 -31.27 9.44
CA LEU A 166 -9.93 -32.52 8.96
C LEU A 166 -8.68 -32.92 9.77
N ALA A 167 -7.77 -31.98 10.03
CA ALA A 167 -6.58 -32.23 10.85
C ALA A 167 -6.88 -32.43 12.35
N GLN A 168 -8.10 -32.13 12.83
CA GLN A 168 -8.53 -32.53 14.18
C GLN A 168 -9.08 -33.96 14.15
N MET A 169 -9.99 -34.25 13.22
CA MET A 169 -10.51 -35.61 12.99
C MET A 169 -9.39 -36.64 12.75
N GLU A 170 -8.36 -36.27 11.98
CA GLU A 170 -7.18 -37.10 11.74
C GLU A 170 -6.40 -37.37 13.03
N LYS A 171 -6.20 -36.37 13.89
CA LYS A 171 -5.54 -36.57 15.19
C LYS A 171 -6.37 -37.46 16.09
N ASP A 172 -7.67 -37.19 16.20
CA ASP A 172 -8.58 -37.93 17.07
C ASP A 172 -8.66 -39.41 16.64
N MET A 173 -8.44 -39.71 15.35
CA MET A 173 -8.32 -41.08 14.81
C MET A 173 -6.97 -41.78 15.13
N PHE A 174 -5.93 -41.03 15.49
CA PHE A 174 -4.59 -41.53 15.84
C PHE A 174 -4.22 -41.30 17.32
N VAL A 175 -5.20 -41.04 18.19
CA VAL A 175 -5.04 -41.04 19.64
C VAL A 175 -5.54 -42.37 20.18
N ASP A 176 -4.60 -43.25 20.55
CA ASP A 176 -4.90 -44.45 21.32
C ASP A 176 -4.92 -44.10 22.82
N ASP A 177 -6.06 -44.29 23.48
CA ASP A 177 -6.22 -44.12 24.93
C ASP A 177 -5.58 -45.32 25.69
N VAL A 178 -4.26 -45.29 25.82
CA VAL A 178 -3.50 -46.30 26.57
C VAL A 178 -3.42 -45.91 28.06
N PRO A 179 -3.75 -46.80 29.02
CA PRO A 179 -3.68 -46.48 30.44
C PRO A 179 -2.25 -46.13 30.90
N PHE A 180 -2.17 -45.13 31.78
CA PHE A 180 -0.91 -44.65 32.34
C PHE A 180 -0.22 -45.74 33.17
N GLY A 181 0.83 -46.35 32.61
CA GLY A 181 1.61 -47.42 33.24
C GLY A 181 2.17 -48.44 32.25
N GLU A 182 1.48 -48.68 31.12
CA GLU A 182 1.91 -49.68 30.12
C GLU A 182 2.80 -49.08 29.00
N VAL A 183 2.85 -47.75 28.88
CA VAL A 183 3.62 -47.05 27.85
C VAL A 183 5.11 -46.94 28.24
N SER A 184 5.92 -47.90 27.83
CA SER A 184 7.38 -47.73 27.80
C SER A 184 7.77 -46.74 26.69
N MET A 185 7.90 -45.46 27.05
CA MET A 185 8.36 -44.39 26.13
C MET A 185 9.79 -44.59 25.62
N ALA A 186 10.59 -45.45 26.30
CA ALA A 186 11.90 -45.86 25.81
C ALA A 186 11.75 -47.05 24.84
N PRO A 187 12.42 -47.03 23.67
CA PRO A 187 12.47 -48.22 22.82
C PRO A 187 13.10 -49.39 23.60
N PRO A 188 12.59 -50.62 23.46
CA PRO A 188 13.04 -51.75 24.25
C PRO A 188 14.54 -52.01 24.02
N CYS A 189 15.34 -51.69 25.02
CA CYS A 189 16.78 -51.91 25.00
C CYS A 189 17.08 -53.39 25.16
N LEU A 190 17.56 -54.02 24.07
CA LEU A 190 18.02 -55.41 24.05
C LEU A 190 19.19 -55.59 25.02
N SER A 191 18.89 -55.98 26.25
CA SER A 191 19.86 -56.32 27.30
C SER A 191 20.56 -57.67 27.06
N ALA A 192 20.11 -58.42 26.06
CA ALA A 192 20.76 -59.64 25.60
C ALA A 192 22.17 -59.32 25.05
N LYS A 193 23.20 -59.79 25.76
CA LYS A 193 24.60 -59.69 25.32
C LYS A 193 24.71 -60.31 23.92
N PRO A 194 25.20 -59.58 22.89
CA PRO A 194 25.32 -60.14 21.55
C PRO A 194 26.26 -61.35 21.59
N ARG A 195 25.73 -62.52 21.23
CA ARG A 195 26.51 -63.76 21.11
C ARG A 195 27.66 -63.48 20.13
N LYS A 196 28.90 -63.81 20.51
CA LYS A 196 30.14 -63.45 19.80
C LYS A 196 30.11 -63.94 18.34
N ALA A 197 29.59 -63.10 17.44
CA ALA A 197 29.51 -63.36 16.00
C ALA A 197 30.60 -62.53 15.29
N PRO A 198 31.38 -63.14 14.37
CA PRO A 198 32.38 -62.40 13.61
C PRO A 198 31.69 -61.36 12.71
N VAL A 199 32.07 -60.08 12.86
CA VAL A 199 31.51 -58.96 12.11
C VAL A 199 31.95 -59.06 10.65
N LYS A 200 31.08 -59.58 9.79
CA LYS A 200 31.27 -59.54 8.33
C LYS A 200 31.02 -58.11 7.83
N PRO A 201 31.78 -57.60 6.85
CA PRO A 201 31.53 -56.28 6.27
C PRO A 201 30.13 -56.23 5.64
N LYS A 202 29.41 -55.13 5.88
CA LYS A 202 28.07 -54.92 5.32
C LYS A 202 28.16 -54.81 3.81
N LYS A 203 27.56 -55.76 3.09
CA LYS A 203 27.41 -55.68 1.64
C LYS A 203 26.32 -54.66 1.31
N GLU A 204 26.56 -53.83 0.30
CA GLU A 204 25.54 -52.91 -0.22
C GLU A 204 24.37 -53.68 -0.84
N LEU A 205 23.16 -53.11 -0.79
CA LEU A 205 21.97 -53.75 -1.33
C LEU A 205 22.07 -53.85 -2.86
N LEU A 206 21.87 -55.06 -3.40
CA LEU A 206 22.01 -55.37 -4.83
C LEU A 206 21.21 -54.41 -5.74
N LEU A 207 20.02 -53.99 -5.29
CA LEU A 207 19.17 -53.05 -6.03
C LEU A 207 19.81 -51.67 -6.21
N ASN A 208 20.65 -51.19 -5.28
CA ASN A 208 21.35 -49.91 -5.43
C ASN A 208 22.41 -49.98 -6.54
N SER A 209 23.06 -51.13 -6.68
CA SER A 209 23.97 -51.43 -7.80
C SER A 209 23.23 -51.54 -9.13
N LEU A 210 22.06 -52.20 -9.13
CA LEU A 210 21.29 -52.46 -10.36
C LEU A 210 20.56 -51.21 -10.90
N LEU A 211 20.04 -50.35 -10.02
CA LEU A 211 19.31 -49.14 -10.40
C LEU A 211 20.23 -47.91 -10.59
N GLY A 212 21.53 -48.03 -10.29
CA GLY A 212 22.47 -46.90 -10.31
C GLY A 212 22.18 -45.79 -9.27
N HIS A 213 21.17 -45.99 -8.41
CA HIS A 213 20.78 -45.07 -7.35
C HIS A 213 21.75 -45.16 -6.17
N THR A 214 22.93 -44.59 -6.36
CA THR A 214 23.72 -44.07 -5.24
C THR A 214 22.85 -43.08 -4.45
N VAL A 215 22.94 -43.13 -3.12
CA VAL A 215 22.18 -42.28 -2.20
C VAL A 215 22.30 -40.83 -2.66
N VAL A 216 21.16 -40.16 -2.92
CA VAL A 216 21.11 -38.86 -3.63
C VAL A 216 22.14 -37.90 -3.06
N SER A 217 23.24 -37.72 -3.80
CA SER A 217 24.38 -37.01 -3.29
C SER A 217 24.01 -35.55 -3.04
N THR A 218 24.18 -35.09 -1.80
CA THR A 218 23.99 -33.68 -1.40
C THR A 218 25.06 -32.74 -1.96
N THR A 219 25.90 -33.24 -2.88
CA THR A 219 26.95 -32.48 -3.54
C THR A 219 26.39 -31.55 -4.62
N LYS A 220 27.08 -30.42 -4.83
CA LYS A 220 26.70 -29.45 -5.85
C LYS A 220 26.87 -30.09 -7.25
N PRO A 221 25.91 -29.95 -8.18
CA PRO A 221 26.02 -30.54 -9.51
C PRO A 221 27.24 -29.98 -10.25
N SER A 222 27.88 -30.82 -11.06
CA SER A 222 29.02 -30.41 -11.90
C SER A 222 28.68 -29.26 -12.84
N MET A 223 29.67 -28.47 -13.24
CA MET A 223 29.45 -27.29 -14.11
C MET A 223 28.77 -27.65 -15.45
N ALA A 224 29.06 -28.83 -16.02
CA ALA A 224 28.38 -29.33 -17.21
C ALA A 224 26.89 -29.61 -16.94
N ARG A 225 26.57 -30.32 -15.85
CA ARG A 225 25.17 -30.60 -15.45
C ARG A 225 24.40 -29.32 -15.13
N ARG A 226 25.08 -28.34 -14.54
CA ARG A 226 24.51 -27.02 -14.26
C ARG A 226 24.12 -26.27 -15.54
N ARG A 227 24.97 -26.27 -16.58
CA ARG A 227 24.67 -25.68 -17.89
C ARG A 227 23.43 -26.31 -18.53
N ILE A 228 23.35 -27.64 -18.54
CA ILE A 228 22.18 -28.38 -19.07
C ILE A 228 20.89 -27.96 -18.34
N MET A 229 20.90 -27.92 -17.00
CA MET A 229 19.74 -27.48 -16.20
C MET A 229 19.39 -25.99 -16.41
N GLU A 230 20.37 -25.13 -16.69
CA GLU A 230 20.14 -23.71 -16.98
C GLU A 230 19.54 -23.52 -18.38
N GLU A 231 20.00 -24.27 -19.39
CA GLU A 231 19.40 -24.32 -20.74
C GLU A 231 17.96 -24.84 -20.71
N GLU A 232 17.68 -25.93 -19.99
CA GLU A 232 16.32 -26.46 -19.83
C GLU A 232 15.38 -25.41 -19.22
N ARG A 233 15.83 -24.68 -18.19
CA ARG A 233 15.07 -23.57 -17.60
C ARG A 233 14.80 -22.46 -18.61
N VAL A 234 15.78 -22.10 -19.45
CA VAL A 234 15.59 -21.09 -20.51
C VAL A 234 14.54 -21.56 -21.51
N ARG A 235 14.64 -22.80 -22.03
CA ARG A 235 13.65 -23.37 -22.96
C ARG A 235 12.23 -23.38 -22.37
N VAL A 236 12.08 -23.76 -21.10
CA VAL A 236 10.77 -23.75 -20.40
C VAL A 236 10.21 -22.33 -20.26
N VAL A 237 11.06 -21.35 -19.92
CA VAL A 237 10.64 -19.93 -19.81
C VAL A 237 10.23 -19.36 -21.17
N GLU A 238 10.93 -19.71 -22.24
CA GLU A 238 10.59 -19.29 -23.61
C GLU A 238 9.28 -19.92 -24.10
N ALA A 239 9.11 -21.23 -23.92
CA ALA A 239 7.85 -21.92 -24.22
C ALA A 239 6.67 -21.30 -23.45
N TYR A 240 6.84 -21.00 -22.16
CA TYR A 240 5.83 -20.32 -21.36
C TYR A 240 5.52 -18.90 -21.86
N ARG A 241 6.54 -18.12 -22.28
CA ARG A 241 6.35 -16.80 -22.88
C ARG A 241 5.57 -16.87 -24.20
N LEU A 242 5.84 -17.85 -25.06
CA LEU A 242 5.11 -18.07 -26.30
C LEU A 242 3.64 -18.43 -26.05
N LEU A 243 3.39 -19.41 -25.17
CA LEU A 243 2.04 -19.83 -24.77
C LEU A 243 1.25 -18.66 -24.15
N LYS A 244 1.90 -17.82 -23.34
CA LYS A 244 1.28 -16.61 -22.77
C LYS A 244 0.92 -15.58 -23.84
N LYS A 245 1.79 -15.35 -24.84
CA LYS A 245 1.50 -14.47 -25.99
C LYS A 245 0.33 -14.99 -26.83
N GLN A 246 0.25 -16.31 -27.06
CA GLN A 246 -0.86 -16.92 -27.77
C GLN A 246 -2.18 -16.70 -27.03
N LYS A 247 -2.24 -17.02 -25.73
CA LYS A 247 -3.44 -16.78 -24.91
C LYS A 247 -3.87 -15.31 -24.93
N GLN A 248 -2.94 -14.36 -24.90
CA GLN A 248 -3.29 -12.95 -25.01
C GLN A 248 -3.98 -12.62 -26.34
N LYS A 249 -3.45 -13.10 -27.48
CA LYS A 249 -4.10 -12.94 -28.79
C LYS A 249 -5.49 -13.60 -28.87
N GLU A 250 -5.67 -14.74 -28.20
CA GLU A 250 -6.97 -15.40 -28.10
C GLU A 250 -7.98 -14.60 -27.26
N TYR A 251 -7.53 -13.91 -26.20
CA TYR A 251 -8.38 -12.96 -25.48
C TYR A 251 -8.72 -11.74 -26.33
N GLU A 252 -7.73 -11.14 -27.01
CA GLU A 252 -7.93 -9.97 -27.89
C GLU A 252 -8.89 -10.27 -29.05
N SER A 253 -8.80 -11.46 -29.67
CA SER A 253 -9.74 -11.86 -30.73
C SER A 253 -11.14 -12.17 -30.19
N ARG A 254 -11.25 -12.79 -29.01
CA ARG A 254 -12.55 -13.00 -28.33
C ARG A 254 -13.22 -11.68 -27.95
N THR A 255 -12.48 -10.72 -27.40
CA THR A 255 -13.04 -9.40 -27.05
C THR A 255 -13.47 -8.63 -28.30
N ALA A 256 -12.65 -8.61 -29.36
CA ALA A 256 -13.01 -7.97 -30.63
C ALA A 256 -14.25 -8.62 -31.29
N ASN A 257 -14.43 -9.94 -31.17
CA ASN A 257 -15.63 -10.61 -31.65
C ASN A 257 -16.87 -10.31 -30.80
N LEU A 258 -16.72 -10.18 -29.47
CA LEU A 258 -17.80 -9.73 -28.58
C LEU A 258 -18.21 -8.27 -28.85
N GLU A 259 -17.27 -7.38 -29.19
CA GLU A 259 -17.58 -6.00 -29.58
C GLU A 259 -18.37 -5.94 -30.90
N LYS A 260 -18.01 -6.75 -31.90
CA LYS A 260 -18.78 -6.88 -33.16
C LYS A 260 -20.21 -7.38 -32.92
N LEU A 261 -20.41 -8.29 -31.97
CA LEU A 261 -21.75 -8.80 -31.61
C LEU A 261 -22.59 -7.77 -30.85
N LYS A 262 -21.96 -6.84 -30.12
CA LYS A 262 -22.66 -5.74 -29.42
C LYS A 262 -23.07 -4.60 -30.36
N ASN A 263 -22.29 -4.38 -31.42
CA ASN A 263 -22.55 -3.34 -32.43
C ASN A 263 -22.73 -4.00 -33.82
N PRO A 264 -23.84 -4.73 -34.07
CA PRO A 264 -24.17 -5.17 -35.42
C PRO A 264 -24.40 -3.95 -36.31
N LYS A 265 -23.89 -4.02 -37.54
CA LYS A 265 -24.21 -3.09 -38.63
C LYS A 265 -25.49 -3.53 -39.35
#